data_AF-A0A7V8K8C3-F1
#
_entry.id   AF-A0A7V8K8C3-F1
#
_cell.length_a   1.000
_cell.length_b   1.000
_cell.length_c   1.000
_cell.angle_alpha   90.00
_cell.angle_beta   90.00
_cell.angle_gamma   90.00
#
_symmetry.space_group_name_H-M   'P 1'
#
loop_
_entity.id
_entity.type
_entity.pdbx_description
1 polymer ?
#
loop_
_entity_poly.entity_id
_entity_poly.type
_entity_poly.pdbx_seq_one_letter_code
_entity_poly.pdbx_strand_id
1 'polypeptide(L)'
;MAADAAPAPQADPLHDQPHRIVERDGVRYTLLGTAHISRASVEAVRTAVASGGYDAVAVELDSGRLQSLADPDALARLDIVRVLREGKTHLFAANLALSAYQRRLAEQLDVEPGAELKAAVMDARERGLPVHLIDREVGLTFRRAMQRLGWWSRAKTGAGILMAMFGDEEVGDEEIEKLKQGDMLEASFGEFASHSPALYEAVIAERDRYMAARLRQDTGEARRVLAVVGAGHLPGLARHLAQDTDAPEQALAELESVKRKSRFPWMETIIGAFLLGGFAWGFWRGGVDVGSELIVQWVLATGVLGALGCAIAGGHPLSILAAFIASPLTPLHPALASGTVSALVEASLRKPTYADFMALRDDVQHLKGWWRNRVARTLLNFFLTSLGTAIGVWTGGARMLARLFG
;
A
#
# COMPACT_ATOMS: atom_id res chain seq x y z
N MET A 1 -34.55 -36.42 -46.38
CA MET A 1 -33.13 -36.36 -46.00
C MET A 1 -32.84 -34.92 -45.60
N ALA A 2 -32.87 -34.63 -44.30
CA ALA A 2 -32.40 -33.36 -43.79
C ALA A 2 -30.87 -33.38 -43.84
N ALA A 3 -30.28 -32.44 -44.57
CA ALA A 3 -28.85 -32.28 -44.62
C ALA A 3 -28.37 -31.80 -43.25
N ASP A 4 -27.52 -32.60 -42.63
CA ASP A 4 -26.84 -32.30 -41.38
C ASP A 4 -25.87 -31.15 -41.67
N ALA A 5 -26.23 -29.94 -41.20
CA ALA A 5 -25.37 -28.78 -41.33
C ALA A 5 -24.19 -28.97 -40.37
N ALA A 6 -23.00 -29.18 -40.93
CA ALA A 6 -21.76 -29.22 -40.17
C ALA A 6 -21.67 -27.95 -39.29
N PRO A 7 -21.34 -28.09 -37.99
CA PRO A 7 -21.23 -26.93 -37.11
C PRO A 7 -20.18 -25.98 -37.66
N ALA A 8 -20.53 -24.69 -37.72
CA ALA A 8 -19.60 -23.64 -38.13
C ALA A 8 -18.32 -23.72 -37.27
N PRO A 9 -17.13 -23.47 -37.84
CA PRO A 9 -15.90 -23.43 -37.07
C PRO A 9 -16.06 -22.38 -35.98
N GLN A 10 -15.98 -22.81 -34.71
CA GLN A 10 -15.94 -21.89 -33.57
C GLN A 10 -14.75 -20.96 -33.78
N ALA A 11 -15.01 -19.65 -33.89
CA ALA A 11 -13.96 -18.64 -33.96
C ALA A 11 -13.01 -18.85 -32.78
N ASP A 12 -11.70 -18.83 -33.04
CA ASP A 12 -10.69 -18.94 -31.99
C ASP A 12 -10.92 -17.81 -30.98
N PRO A 13 -11.34 -18.12 -29.73
CA PRO A 13 -11.74 -17.11 -28.75
C PRO A 13 -10.56 -16.23 -28.30
N LEU A 14 -9.33 -16.55 -28.71
CA LEU A 14 -8.09 -15.88 -28.31
C LEU A 14 -7.34 -15.19 -29.47
N HIS A 15 -7.88 -15.22 -30.70
CA HIS A 15 -7.15 -14.84 -31.93
C HIS A 15 -6.48 -13.46 -31.87
N ASP A 16 -7.14 -12.48 -31.23
CA ASP A 16 -6.65 -11.10 -31.15
C ASP A 16 -6.16 -10.69 -29.74
N GLN A 17 -5.96 -11.66 -28.83
CA GLN A 17 -5.42 -11.39 -27.50
C GLN A 17 -4.00 -11.94 -27.34
N PRO A 18 -3.12 -11.22 -26.63
CA PRO A 18 -1.80 -11.73 -26.32
C PRO A 18 -1.96 -12.96 -25.41
N HIS A 19 -1.52 -14.11 -25.88
CA HIS A 19 -1.59 -15.35 -25.09
C HIS A 19 -0.38 -16.24 -25.32
N ARG A 20 -0.11 -17.10 -24.35
CA ARG A 20 0.94 -18.13 -24.43
C ARG A 20 0.41 -19.45 -23.91
N ILE A 21 0.83 -20.55 -24.53
CA ILE A 21 0.54 -21.90 -24.05
C ILE A 21 1.82 -22.48 -23.46
N VAL A 22 1.73 -22.96 -22.23
CA VAL A 22 2.83 -23.67 -21.55
C VAL A 22 2.28 -25.03 -21.12
N GLU A 23 2.98 -26.10 -21.47
CA GLU A 23 2.66 -27.45 -21.01
C GLU A 23 3.70 -27.87 -19.98
N ARG A 24 3.23 -28.26 -18.79
CA ARG A 24 4.10 -28.66 -17.69
C ARG A 24 3.39 -29.65 -16.77
N ASP A 25 4.10 -30.71 -16.40
CA ASP A 25 3.64 -31.72 -15.43
C ASP A 25 2.26 -32.32 -15.79
N GLY A 26 1.98 -32.47 -17.10
CA GLY A 26 0.71 -33.00 -17.62
C GLY A 26 -0.45 -31.99 -17.66
N VAL A 27 -0.19 -30.73 -17.31
CA VAL A 27 -1.16 -29.62 -17.36
C VAL A 27 -0.82 -28.69 -18.52
N ARG A 28 -1.83 -28.34 -19.31
CA ARG A 28 -1.77 -27.29 -20.33
C ARG A 28 -2.30 -25.99 -19.72
N TYR A 29 -1.42 -25.01 -19.60
CA TYR A 29 -1.74 -23.66 -19.15
C TYR A 29 -1.91 -22.75 -20.35
N THR A 30 -3.09 -22.17 -20.52
CA THR A 30 -3.33 -21.06 -21.44
C THR A 30 -3.21 -19.77 -20.65
N LEU A 31 -2.09 -19.07 -20.83
CA LEU A 31 -1.83 -17.77 -20.21
C LEU A 31 -2.43 -16.69 -21.11
N LEU A 32 -3.53 -16.09 -20.68
CA LEU A 32 -4.22 -15.00 -21.38
C LEU A 32 -3.78 -13.66 -20.78
N GLY A 33 -3.11 -12.85 -21.60
CA GLY A 33 -2.70 -11.49 -21.26
C GLY A 33 -3.83 -10.50 -21.47
N THR A 34 -4.09 -9.68 -20.46
CA THR A 34 -5.13 -8.66 -20.50
C THR A 34 -4.57 -7.28 -20.27
N ALA A 35 -5.21 -6.27 -20.86
CA ALA A 35 -5.01 -4.88 -20.46
C ALA A 35 -6.11 -4.51 -19.44
N HIS A 36 -5.73 -4.12 -18.22
CA HIS A 36 -6.63 -3.92 -17.06
C HIS A 36 -7.69 -2.81 -17.19
N ILE A 37 -7.78 -2.18 -18.36
CA ILE A 37 -8.69 -1.08 -18.71
C ILE A 37 -9.32 -1.27 -20.09
N SER A 38 -9.31 -2.49 -20.65
CA SER A 38 -9.78 -2.79 -22.01
C SER A 38 -11.07 -3.59 -22.02
N ARG A 39 -12.12 -3.06 -22.66
CA ARG A 39 -13.36 -3.81 -22.92
C ARG A 39 -13.12 -5.08 -23.72
N ALA A 40 -12.21 -5.02 -24.69
CA ALA A 40 -11.86 -6.17 -25.52
C ALA A 40 -11.24 -7.30 -24.66
N SER A 41 -10.42 -6.96 -23.66
CA SER A 41 -9.89 -7.96 -22.73
C SER A 41 -10.97 -8.58 -21.85
N VAL A 42 -11.96 -7.80 -21.40
CA VAL A 42 -13.12 -8.35 -20.67
C VAL A 42 -13.90 -9.34 -21.53
N GLU A 43 -14.24 -8.97 -22.76
CA GLU A 43 -15.00 -9.82 -23.68
C GLU A 43 -14.23 -11.10 -24.05
N ALA A 44 -12.92 -10.99 -24.30
CA ALA A 44 -12.09 -12.15 -24.57
C ALA A 44 -12.03 -13.12 -23.39
N VAL A 45 -11.90 -12.60 -22.15
CA VAL A 45 -11.96 -13.43 -20.94
C VAL A 45 -13.28 -14.16 -20.83
N ARG A 46 -14.41 -13.45 -20.99
CA ARG A 46 -15.75 -14.04 -20.95
C ARG A 46 -15.91 -15.15 -22.00
N THR A 47 -15.44 -14.90 -23.22
CA THR A 47 -15.50 -15.85 -24.33
C THR A 47 -14.62 -17.08 -24.08
N ALA A 48 -13.40 -16.88 -23.58
CA ALA A 48 -12.48 -17.96 -23.23
C ALA A 48 -13.05 -18.85 -22.13
N VAL A 49 -13.54 -18.27 -21.02
CA VAL A 49 -14.23 -19.02 -19.96
C VAL A 49 -15.49 -19.70 -20.50
N ALA A 50 -16.18 -19.06 -21.46
CA ALA A 50 -17.40 -19.59 -22.05
C ALA A 50 -17.20 -20.81 -22.97
N SER A 51 -16.00 -20.96 -23.54
CA SER A 51 -15.67 -22.03 -24.50
C SER A 51 -15.84 -23.46 -23.95
N GLY A 52 -15.81 -23.64 -22.62
CA GLY A 52 -15.82 -24.97 -21.99
C GLY A 52 -14.52 -25.75 -22.16
N GLY A 53 -13.45 -25.12 -22.66
CA GLY A 53 -12.16 -25.76 -22.89
C GLY A 53 -11.27 -25.95 -21.66
N TYR A 54 -11.70 -25.46 -20.49
CA TYR A 54 -10.87 -25.37 -19.29
C TYR A 54 -11.51 -26.07 -18.09
N ASP A 55 -10.65 -26.65 -17.25
CA ASP A 55 -11.03 -27.38 -16.05
C ASP A 55 -10.88 -26.51 -14.79
N ALA A 56 -10.11 -25.41 -14.87
CA ALA A 56 -9.95 -24.41 -13.81
C ALA A 56 -9.54 -23.04 -14.38
N VAL A 57 -9.78 -21.98 -13.61
CA VAL A 57 -9.38 -20.61 -13.94
C VAL A 57 -8.46 -20.06 -12.86
N ALA A 58 -7.31 -19.52 -13.25
CA ALA A 58 -6.39 -18.81 -12.38
C ALA A 58 -6.38 -17.32 -12.72
N VAL A 59 -6.27 -16.45 -11.71
CA VAL A 59 -6.31 -15.00 -11.90
C VAL A 59 -5.19 -14.29 -11.14
N GLU A 60 -4.63 -13.23 -11.74
CA GLU A 60 -3.65 -12.31 -11.11
C GLU A 60 -4.29 -11.44 -10.00
N LEU A 61 -4.84 -12.09 -8.98
CA LEU A 61 -5.40 -11.44 -7.80
C LEU A 61 -4.94 -12.17 -6.55
N ASP A 62 -4.79 -11.40 -5.47
CA ASP A 62 -4.79 -11.94 -4.12
C ASP A 62 -6.20 -11.81 -3.49
N SER A 63 -6.40 -12.47 -2.35
CA SER A 63 -7.70 -12.50 -1.66
C SER A 63 -8.21 -11.11 -1.27
N GLY A 64 -7.32 -10.20 -0.85
CA GLY A 64 -7.67 -8.83 -0.48
C GLY A 64 -8.13 -8.03 -1.68
N ARG A 65 -7.38 -8.09 -2.80
CA ARG A 65 -7.80 -7.42 -4.04
C ARG A 65 -9.09 -7.95 -4.62
N LEU A 66 -9.32 -9.27 -4.58
CA LEU A 66 -10.61 -9.83 -5.02
C LEU A 66 -11.76 -9.31 -4.16
N GLN A 67 -11.58 -9.23 -2.83
CA GLN A 67 -12.59 -8.67 -1.95
C GLN A 67 -12.90 -7.21 -2.30
N SER A 68 -11.87 -6.40 -2.57
CA SER A 68 -12.02 -5.00 -2.99
C SER A 68 -12.77 -4.84 -4.31
N LEU A 69 -12.55 -5.75 -5.29
CA LEU A 69 -13.24 -5.73 -6.58
C LEU A 69 -14.70 -6.22 -6.47
N ALA A 70 -14.96 -7.15 -5.55
CA ALA A 70 -16.27 -7.76 -5.38
C ALA A 70 -17.22 -6.89 -4.54
N ASP A 71 -16.72 -6.22 -3.51
CA ASP A 71 -17.49 -5.32 -2.64
C ASP A 71 -16.67 -4.06 -2.32
N PRO A 72 -16.62 -3.08 -3.24
CA PRO A 72 -15.86 -1.84 -3.06
C PRO A 72 -16.29 -1.06 -1.81
N ASP A 73 -17.57 -1.19 -1.42
CA ASP A 73 -18.18 -0.51 -0.28
C ASP A 73 -18.01 -1.26 1.06
N ALA A 74 -17.45 -2.48 1.05
CA ALA A 74 -17.25 -3.29 2.26
C ALA A 74 -16.50 -2.54 3.36
N LEU A 75 -15.47 -1.79 2.97
CA LEU A 75 -14.61 -1.03 3.87
C LEU A 75 -15.19 0.33 4.26
N ALA A 76 -16.08 0.92 3.47
CA ALA A 76 -16.82 2.13 3.85
C ALA A 76 -17.71 1.89 5.09
N ARG A 77 -18.07 0.61 5.34
CA ARG A 77 -18.85 0.16 6.49
C ARG A 77 -18.00 -0.15 7.74
N LEU A 78 -16.67 -0.11 7.64
CA LEU A 78 -15.77 -0.38 8.76
C LEU A 78 -15.52 0.87 9.61
N ASP A 79 -15.52 0.71 10.94
CA ASP A 79 -15.14 1.78 11.86
C ASP A 79 -13.62 2.05 11.76
N ILE A 80 -13.26 3.22 11.24
CA ILE A 80 -11.89 3.65 10.99
C ILE A 80 -11.04 3.65 12.27
N VAL A 81 -11.64 3.99 13.42
CA VAL A 81 -10.94 3.99 14.72
C VAL A 81 -10.60 2.56 15.14
N ARG A 82 -11.49 1.61 14.82
CA ARG A 82 -11.25 0.18 15.06
C ARG A 82 -10.15 -0.36 14.15
N VAL A 83 -10.12 0.02 12.88
CA VAL A 83 -9.07 -0.38 11.92
C VAL A 83 -7.69 0.08 12.38
N LEU A 84 -7.56 1.33 12.84
CA LEU A 84 -6.32 1.89 13.38
C LEU A 84 -5.86 1.14 14.64
N ARG A 85 -6.80 0.79 15.53
CA ARG A 85 -6.51 0.05 16.77
C ARG A 85 -6.11 -1.41 16.52
N GLU A 86 -6.70 -2.05 15.50
CA GLU A 86 -6.41 -3.44 15.12
C GLU A 86 -5.15 -3.58 14.24
N GLY A 87 -4.45 -2.49 13.92
CA GLY A 87 -3.23 -2.53 13.10
C GLY A 87 -3.49 -2.83 11.61
N LYS A 88 -4.74 -2.76 11.17
CA LYS A 88 -5.16 -3.03 9.77
C LYS A 88 -5.06 -1.82 8.85
N THR A 89 -4.34 -0.78 9.29
CA THR A 89 -4.17 0.50 8.56
C THR A 89 -3.63 0.31 7.15
N HIS A 90 -2.76 -0.69 6.95
CA HIS A 90 -2.18 -1.01 5.65
C HIS A 90 -3.22 -1.49 4.62
N LEU A 91 -4.15 -2.37 5.03
CA LEU A 91 -5.24 -2.85 4.17
C LEU A 91 -6.20 -1.71 3.82
N PHE A 92 -6.53 -0.87 4.81
CA PHE A 92 -7.39 0.28 4.59
C PHE A 92 -6.75 1.33 3.66
N ALA A 93 -5.46 1.62 3.83
CA ALA A 93 -4.73 2.53 2.96
C ALA A 93 -4.62 2.01 1.52
N ALA A 94 -4.32 0.71 1.35
CA ALA A 94 -4.30 0.08 0.04
C ALA A 94 -5.66 0.15 -0.66
N ASN A 95 -6.75 -0.11 0.07
CA ASN A 95 -8.09 -0.01 -0.49
C ASN A 95 -8.51 1.42 -0.80
N LEU A 96 -8.17 2.40 0.04
CA LEU A 96 -8.45 3.81 -0.24
C LEU A 96 -7.70 4.29 -1.49
N ALA A 97 -6.41 3.93 -1.61
CA ALA A 97 -5.62 4.22 -2.80
C ALA A 97 -6.24 3.58 -4.05
N LEU A 98 -6.67 2.32 -3.94
CA LEU A 98 -7.36 1.62 -5.01
C LEU A 98 -8.68 2.27 -5.38
N SER A 99 -9.53 2.64 -4.40
CA SER A 99 -10.81 3.31 -4.65
C SER A 99 -10.66 4.71 -5.25
N ALA A 100 -9.64 5.46 -4.84
CA ALA A 100 -9.32 6.76 -5.42
C ALA A 100 -8.82 6.63 -6.86
N TYR A 101 -7.95 5.64 -7.12
CA TYR A 101 -7.47 5.31 -8.46
C TYR A 101 -8.60 4.81 -9.36
N GLN A 102 -9.45 3.92 -8.87
CA GLN A 102 -10.63 3.39 -9.56
C GLN A 102 -11.61 4.50 -9.93
N ARG A 103 -11.86 5.45 -9.03
CA ARG A 103 -12.73 6.60 -9.31
C ARG A 103 -12.16 7.50 -10.41
N ARG A 104 -10.88 7.85 -10.32
CA ARG A 104 -10.18 8.63 -11.35
C ARG A 104 -10.20 7.94 -12.71
N LEU A 105 -9.97 6.63 -12.74
CA LEU A 105 -10.01 5.86 -13.98
C LEU A 105 -11.42 5.66 -14.53
N ALA A 106 -12.42 5.41 -13.69
CA ALA A 106 -13.82 5.31 -14.10
C ALA A 106 -14.37 6.64 -14.64
N GLU A 107 -13.86 7.77 -14.15
CA GLU A 107 -14.18 9.10 -14.67
C GLU A 107 -13.51 9.39 -16.03
N GLN A 108 -12.33 8.80 -16.29
CA GLN A 108 -11.56 9.02 -17.52
C GLN A 108 -11.78 7.93 -18.59
N LEU A 109 -12.19 6.74 -18.18
CA LEU A 109 -12.39 5.55 -19.00
C LEU A 109 -13.74 4.95 -18.62
N ASP A 110 -14.60 4.69 -19.61
CA ASP A 110 -15.93 4.06 -19.43
C ASP A 110 -15.82 2.54 -19.10
N VAL A 111 -14.80 2.14 -18.33
CA VAL A 111 -14.43 0.76 -17.97
C VAL A 111 -13.89 0.71 -16.54
N GLU A 112 -14.45 -0.18 -15.71
CA GLU A 112 -13.98 -0.45 -14.34
C GLU A 112 -12.58 -1.10 -14.38
N PRO A 113 -11.55 -0.55 -13.70
CA PRO A 113 -10.23 -1.16 -13.65
C PRO A 113 -10.27 -2.54 -12.98
N GLY A 114 -9.65 -3.55 -13.61
CA GLY A 114 -9.70 -4.92 -13.11
C GLY A 114 -10.99 -5.69 -13.47
N ALA A 115 -11.84 -5.12 -14.33
CA ALA A 115 -13.08 -5.75 -14.77
C ALA A 115 -12.85 -7.12 -15.43
N GLU A 116 -11.74 -7.30 -16.12
CA GLU A 116 -11.37 -8.56 -16.78
C GLU A 116 -11.05 -9.66 -15.76
N LEU A 117 -10.29 -9.36 -14.70
CA LEU A 117 -10.01 -10.32 -13.63
C LEU A 117 -11.27 -10.63 -12.82
N LYS A 118 -12.10 -9.63 -12.56
CA LYS A 118 -13.41 -9.81 -11.91
C LYS A 118 -14.34 -10.68 -12.75
N ALA A 119 -14.41 -10.44 -14.07
CA ALA A 119 -15.19 -11.24 -15.00
C ALA A 119 -14.72 -12.70 -15.02
N ALA A 120 -13.40 -12.94 -15.07
CA ALA A 120 -12.83 -14.29 -15.00
C ALA A 120 -13.31 -15.05 -13.76
N VAL A 121 -13.25 -14.41 -12.58
CA VAL A 121 -13.68 -15.03 -11.32
C VAL A 121 -15.19 -15.29 -11.29
N MET A 122 -16.00 -14.32 -11.70
CA MET A 122 -17.46 -14.43 -11.65
C MET A 122 -17.96 -15.51 -12.61
N ASP A 123 -17.49 -15.49 -13.86
CA ASP A 123 -17.92 -16.42 -14.90
C ASP A 123 -17.45 -17.86 -14.60
N ALA A 124 -16.25 -18.01 -14.02
CA ALA A 124 -15.76 -19.31 -13.56
C ALA A 124 -16.65 -19.87 -12.44
N ARG A 125 -17.00 -19.04 -11.45
CA ARG A 125 -17.88 -19.44 -10.33
C ARG A 125 -19.29 -19.81 -10.81
N GLU A 126 -19.86 -19.05 -11.74
CA GLU A 126 -21.16 -19.34 -12.34
C GLU A 126 -21.19 -20.72 -13.03
N ARG A 127 -20.04 -21.11 -13.61
CA ARG A 127 -19.87 -22.40 -14.29
C ARG A 127 -19.38 -23.53 -13.39
N GLY A 128 -19.18 -23.27 -12.09
CA GLY A 128 -18.67 -24.25 -11.15
C GLY A 128 -17.20 -24.64 -11.38
N LEU A 129 -16.43 -23.81 -12.08
CA LEU A 129 -15.00 -24.03 -12.28
C LEU A 129 -14.22 -23.61 -11.01
N PRO A 130 -13.23 -24.39 -10.56
CA PRO A 130 -12.29 -23.98 -9.53
C PRO A 130 -11.58 -22.67 -9.92
N VAL A 131 -11.48 -21.75 -8.95
CA VAL A 131 -10.80 -20.46 -9.12
C VAL A 131 -9.56 -20.40 -8.24
N HIS A 132 -8.41 -20.14 -8.84
CA HIS A 132 -7.12 -20.03 -8.16
C HIS A 132 -6.61 -18.59 -8.16
N LEU A 133 -6.33 -18.07 -6.97
CA LEU A 133 -5.69 -16.78 -6.77
C LEU A 133 -4.18 -16.99 -6.76
N ILE A 134 -3.51 -16.51 -7.81
CA ILE A 134 -2.11 -16.85 -8.07
C ILE A 134 -1.14 -15.71 -7.76
N ASP A 135 -1.62 -14.53 -7.37
CA ASP A 135 -0.75 -13.39 -7.13
C ASP A 135 -0.50 -13.13 -5.64
N ARG A 136 0.61 -12.43 -5.37
CA ARG A 136 1.10 -12.11 -4.03
C ARG A 136 0.34 -10.95 -3.41
N GLU A 137 0.24 -10.96 -2.09
CA GLU A 137 -0.33 -9.87 -1.29
C GLU A 137 0.38 -8.53 -1.62
N VAL A 138 -0.42 -7.52 -1.98
CA VAL A 138 0.10 -6.21 -2.41
C VAL A 138 0.99 -5.55 -1.36
N GLY A 139 0.60 -5.59 -0.08
CA GLY A 139 1.39 -5.00 1.01
C GLY A 139 2.72 -5.71 1.25
N LEU A 140 2.78 -7.04 1.06
CA LEU A 140 4.03 -7.80 1.05
C LEU A 140 4.93 -7.38 -0.12
N THR A 141 4.38 -7.27 -1.33
CA THR A 141 5.12 -6.80 -2.52
C THR A 141 5.74 -5.42 -2.27
N PHE A 142 4.97 -4.45 -1.75
CA PHE A 142 5.49 -3.12 -1.41
C PHE A 142 6.56 -3.16 -0.31
N ARG A 143 6.38 -3.97 0.74
CA ARG A 143 7.40 -4.11 1.79
C ARG A 143 8.72 -4.63 1.24
N ARG A 144 8.69 -5.64 0.36
CA ARG A 144 9.89 -6.19 -0.28
C ARG A 144 10.56 -5.19 -1.23
N ALA A 145 9.78 -4.50 -2.06
CA ALA A 145 10.27 -3.44 -2.93
C ALA A 145 10.97 -2.34 -2.12
N MET A 146 10.36 -1.89 -1.03
CA MET A 146 10.95 -0.90 -0.14
C MET A 146 12.24 -1.44 0.50
N GLN A 147 12.29 -2.70 0.93
CA GLN A 147 13.49 -3.29 1.53
C GLN A 147 14.70 -3.33 0.60
N ARG A 148 14.49 -3.44 -0.72
CA ARG A 148 15.56 -3.41 -1.73
C ARG A 148 16.14 -2.01 -1.98
N LEU A 149 15.39 -0.95 -1.65
CA LEU A 149 15.85 0.42 -1.81
C LEU A 149 16.78 0.86 -0.66
N GLY A 150 17.82 1.62 -0.98
CA GLY A 150 18.60 2.38 0.00
C GLY A 150 17.82 3.58 0.56
N TRP A 151 18.25 4.15 1.69
CA TRP A 151 17.56 5.27 2.37
C TRP A 151 17.20 6.43 1.41
N TRP A 152 18.15 6.85 0.58
CA TRP A 152 17.96 7.94 -0.39
C TRP A 152 16.94 7.61 -1.48
N SER A 153 17.01 6.42 -2.06
CA SER A 153 16.03 5.99 -3.07
C SER A 153 14.63 5.87 -2.48
N ARG A 154 14.50 5.36 -1.24
CA ARG A 154 13.21 5.34 -0.52
C ARG A 154 12.62 6.74 -0.36
N ALA A 155 13.45 7.70 0.07
CA ALA A 155 13.01 9.08 0.22
C ALA A 155 12.59 9.70 -1.12
N LYS A 156 13.37 9.48 -2.19
CA LYS A 156 13.04 9.95 -3.55
C LYS A 156 11.74 9.35 -4.07
N THR A 157 11.54 8.03 -3.95
CA THR A 157 10.30 7.36 -4.35
C THR A 157 9.11 7.88 -3.54
N GLY A 158 9.27 8.05 -2.23
CA GLY A 158 8.23 8.64 -1.37
C GLY A 158 7.85 10.06 -1.79
N ALA A 159 8.85 10.90 -2.09
CA ALA A 159 8.62 12.25 -2.60
C ALA A 159 7.91 12.25 -3.96
N GLY A 160 8.29 11.36 -4.89
CA GLY A 160 7.65 11.23 -6.20
C GLY A 160 6.18 10.80 -6.09
N ILE A 161 5.85 9.84 -5.23
CA ILE A 161 4.46 9.42 -4.97
C ILE A 161 3.66 10.58 -4.37
N LEU A 162 4.22 11.29 -3.38
CA LEU A 162 3.56 12.46 -2.81
C LEU A 162 3.30 13.54 -3.87
N MET A 163 4.28 13.81 -4.73
CA MET A 163 4.14 14.76 -5.83
C MET A 163 3.06 14.32 -6.82
N ALA A 164 2.98 13.04 -7.17
CA ALA A 164 1.93 12.50 -8.06
C ALA A 164 0.52 12.53 -7.43
N MET A 165 0.41 12.41 -6.10
CA MET A 165 -0.87 12.45 -5.39
C MET A 165 -1.41 13.88 -5.19
N PHE A 166 -0.52 14.86 -5.04
CA PHE A 166 -0.86 16.25 -4.75
C PHE A 166 -0.58 17.23 -5.90
N GLY A 167 0.04 16.77 -6.98
CA GLY A 167 0.30 17.54 -8.19
C GLY A 167 -0.94 17.61 -9.08
N ASP A 168 -1.26 18.82 -9.54
CA ASP A 168 -2.22 19.06 -10.62
C ASP A 168 -1.54 18.87 -11.99
N GLU A 169 -1.01 17.68 -12.25
CA GLU A 169 -0.60 17.35 -13.61
C GLU A 169 -1.83 16.84 -14.37
N GLU A 170 -2.48 17.76 -15.09
CA GLU A 170 -3.30 17.43 -16.25
C GLU A 170 -2.41 16.65 -17.22
N VAL A 171 -2.66 15.35 -17.35
CA VAL A 171 -1.99 14.51 -18.34
C VAL A 171 -2.42 15.03 -19.71
N GLY A 172 -1.48 15.66 -20.42
CA GLY A 172 -1.76 16.27 -21.71
C GLY A 172 -2.17 15.21 -22.74
N ASP A 173 -3.01 15.60 -23.70
CA ASP A 173 -3.52 14.71 -24.76
C ASP A 173 -2.40 13.98 -25.53
N GLU A 174 -1.19 14.57 -25.59
CA GLU A 174 0.01 13.93 -26.19
C GLU A 174 0.55 12.72 -25.40
N GLU A 175 0.42 12.68 -24.07
CA GLU A 175 0.79 11.51 -23.26
C GLU A 175 -0.27 10.41 -23.35
N ILE A 176 -1.54 10.80 -23.50
CA ILE A 176 -2.66 9.87 -23.73
C ILE A 176 -2.57 9.23 -25.12
N GLU A 177 -2.17 9.98 -26.14
CA GLU A 177 -1.90 9.47 -27.50
C GLU A 177 -0.77 8.44 -27.52
N LYS A 178 0.32 8.70 -26.78
CA LYS A 178 1.38 7.71 -26.58
C LYS A 178 0.83 6.43 -25.93
N LEU A 179 -0.07 6.52 -24.95
CA LEU A 179 -0.72 5.38 -24.29
C LEU A 179 -1.59 4.49 -25.19
N LYS A 180 -1.95 4.94 -26.41
CA LYS A 180 -2.77 4.17 -27.35
C LYS A 180 -1.96 3.26 -28.29
N GLN A 181 -0.63 3.37 -28.31
CA GLN A 181 0.22 2.50 -29.14
C GLN A 181 0.51 1.20 -28.39
N GLY A 182 0.09 0.06 -28.96
CA GLY A 182 0.11 -1.27 -28.29
C GLY A 182 1.48 -1.73 -27.77
N ASP A 183 2.59 -1.15 -28.24
CA ASP A 183 3.97 -1.42 -27.78
C ASP A 183 4.41 -0.59 -26.55
N MET A 184 3.57 0.34 -26.06
CA MET A 184 3.97 1.22 -24.95
C MET A 184 4.07 0.54 -23.59
N LEU A 185 3.33 -0.55 -23.35
CA LEU A 185 3.44 -1.26 -22.09
C LEU A 185 4.83 -1.89 -21.94
N GLU A 186 5.30 -2.59 -22.97
CA GLU A 186 6.64 -3.21 -22.97
C GLU A 186 7.75 -2.16 -22.96
N ALA A 187 7.60 -1.05 -23.70
CA ALA A 187 8.55 0.07 -23.66
C ALA A 187 8.60 0.76 -22.28
N SER A 188 7.45 0.99 -21.65
CA SER A 188 7.37 1.60 -20.31
C SER A 188 7.93 0.67 -19.22
N PHE A 189 7.71 -0.64 -19.33
CA PHE A 189 8.31 -1.63 -18.43
C PHE A 189 9.83 -1.74 -18.63
N GLY A 190 10.31 -1.67 -19.87
CA GLY A 190 11.74 -1.62 -20.19
C GLY A 190 12.42 -0.37 -19.63
N GLU A 191 11.76 0.79 -19.72
CA GLU A 191 12.25 2.04 -19.13
C GLU A 191 12.20 2.02 -17.59
N PHE A 192 11.16 1.44 -17.00
CA PHE A 192 11.08 1.26 -15.54
C PHE A 192 12.16 0.30 -15.02
N ALA A 193 12.42 -0.79 -15.77
CA ALA A 193 13.48 -1.74 -15.47
C ALA A 193 14.88 -1.09 -15.52
N SER A 194 15.12 -0.18 -16.47
CA SER A 194 16.41 0.51 -16.60
C SER A 194 16.63 1.57 -15.52
N HIS A 195 15.59 2.33 -15.16
CA HIS A 195 15.69 3.41 -14.16
C HIS A 195 15.65 2.91 -12.71
N SER A 196 14.94 1.81 -12.44
CA SER A 196 14.82 1.25 -11.09
C SER A 196 14.81 -0.27 -11.08
N PRO A 197 15.94 -0.93 -11.42
CA PRO A 197 16.02 -2.39 -11.53
C PRO A 197 15.56 -3.11 -10.25
N ALA A 198 15.91 -2.57 -9.08
CA ALA A 198 15.54 -3.13 -7.79
C ALA A 198 14.03 -3.08 -7.51
N LEU A 199 13.32 -2.07 -8.03
CA LEU A 199 11.86 -1.95 -7.92
C LEU A 199 11.18 -2.83 -8.95
N TYR A 200 11.66 -2.84 -10.19
CA TYR A 200 11.17 -3.74 -11.23
C TYR A 200 11.24 -5.20 -10.78
N GLU A 201 12.38 -5.62 -10.25
CA GLU A 201 12.58 -6.97 -9.71
C GLU A 201 11.52 -7.31 -8.65
N ALA A 202 11.30 -6.43 -7.68
CA ALA A 202 10.39 -6.69 -6.57
C ALA A 202 8.90 -6.60 -6.95
N VAL A 203 8.54 -5.72 -7.89
CA VAL A 203 7.14 -5.42 -8.24
C VAL A 203 6.66 -6.22 -9.45
N ILE A 204 7.56 -6.72 -10.31
CA ILE A 204 7.20 -7.48 -11.52
C ILE A 204 7.84 -8.88 -11.46
N ALA A 205 9.16 -8.98 -11.57
CA ALA A 205 9.83 -10.29 -11.76
C ALA A 205 9.57 -11.29 -10.62
N GLU A 206 9.56 -10.82 -9.37
CA GLU A 206 9.19 -11.66 -8.23
C GLU A 206 7.74 -12.15 -8.27
N ARG A 207 6.82 -11.35 -8.81
CA ARG A 207 5.42 -11.76 -8.96
C ARG A 207 5.27 -12.79 -10.07
N ASP A 208 6.02 -12.67 -11.17
CA ASP A 208 6.05 -13.70 -12.21
C ASP A 208 6.49 -15.05 -11.66
N ARG A 209 7.58 -15.06 -10.88
CA ARG A 209 8.05 -16.26 -10.17
C ARG A 209 7.02 -16.78 -9.17
N TYR A 210 6.38 -15.88 -8.42
CA TYR A 210 5.32 -16.24 -7.46
C TYR A 210 4.12 -16.90 -8.15
N MET A 211 3.58 -16.28 -9.21
CA MET A 211 2.47 -16.78 -10.00
C MET A 211 2.80 -18.12 -10.65
N ALA A 212 4.00 -18.27 -11.21
CA ALA A 212 4.46 -19.55 -11.76
C ALA A 212 4.49 -20.65 -10.68
N ALA A 213 5.01 -20.34 -9.48
CA ALA A 213 5.03 -21.27 -8.37
C ALA A 213 3.61 -21.61 -7.87
N ARG A 214 2.70 -20.63 -7.76
CA ARG A 214 1.30 -20.88 -7.39
C ARG A 214 0.58 -21.75 -8.41
N LEU A 215 0.76 -21.50 -9.71
CA LEU A 215 0.19 -22.35 -10.77
C LEU A 215 0.69 -23.80 -10.67
N ARG A 216 1.96 -24.02 -10.32
CA ARG A 216 2.51 -25.37 -10.12
C ARG A 216 2.03 -26.03 -8.82
N GLN A 217 1.64 -25.26 -7.82
CA GLN A 217 1.17 -25.76 -6.53
C GLN A 217 -0.33 -26.11 -6.55
N ASP A 218 -1.14 -25.26 -7.16
CA ASP A 218 -2.60 -25.23 -6.95
C ASP A 218 -3.42 -25.92 -8.04
N THR A 219 -2.81 -26.65 -8.97
CA THR A 219 -3.53 -27.25 -10.10
C THR A 219 -4.49 -28.39 -9.75
N GLY A 220 -4.37 -28.99 -8.57
CA GLY A 220 -5.23 -30.09 -8.14
C GLY A 220 -5.30 -31.20 -9.22
N GLU A 221 -6.51 -31.46 -9.72
CA GLU A 221 -6.75 -32.43 -10.80
C GLU A 221 -6.94 -31.78 -12.19
N ALA A 222 -6.85 -30.45 -12.29
CA ALA A 222 -7.09 -29.73 -13.54
C ALA A 222 -5.98 -30.00 -14.57
N ARG A 223 -6.37 -30.30 -15.81
CA ARG A 223 -5.43 -30.56 -16.91
C ARG A 223 -5.35 -29.42 -17.90
N ARG A 224 -6.39 -28.58 -17.98
CA ARG A 224 -6.46 -27.40 -18.83
C ARG A 224 -6.80 -26.20 -17.96
N VAL A 225 -5.85 -25.30 -17.77
CA VAL A 225 -6.00 -24.13 -16.90
C VAL A 225 -5.94 -22.86 -17.73
N LEU A 226 -6.95 -22.02 -17.60
CA LEU A 226 -6.90 -20.66 -18.12
C LEU A 226 -6.34 -19.73 -17.05
N ALA A 227 -5.16 -19.14 -17.26
CA ALA A 227 -4.58 -18.15 -16.36
C ALA A 227 -4.75 -16.75 -16.96
N VAL A 228 -5.59 -15.92 -16.34
CA VAL A 228 -5.83 -14.54 -16.75
C VAL A 228 -4.91 -13.61 -15.97
N VAL A 229 -3.98 -12.96 -16.69
CA VAL A 229 -2.91 -12.13 -16.13
C VAL A 229 -2.75 -10.85 -16.95
N GLY A 230 -2.17 -9.81 -16.38
CA GLY A 230 -1.76 -8.62 -17.09
C GLY A 230 -0.75 -8.97 -18.19
N ALA A 231 -0.89 -8.35 -19.37
CA ALA A 231 -0.04 -8.66 -20.53
C ALA A 231 1.47 -8.51 -20.25
N GLY A 232 1.86 -7.57 -19.37
CA GLY A 232 3.25 -7.37 -18.96
C GLY A 232 3.87 -8.54 -18.19
N HIS A 233 3.06 -9.39 -17.57
CA HIS A 233 3.51 -10.57 -16.81
C HIS A 233 3.69 -11.81 -17.71
N LEU A 234 3.11 -11.84 -18.91
CA LEU A 234 3.14 -13.01 -19.78
C LEU A 234 4.55 -13.55 -20.07
N PRO A 235 5.57 -12.72 -20.44
CA PRO A 235 6.87 -13.26 -20.81
C PRO A 235 7.59 -13.90 -19.62
N GLY A 236 7.59 -13.22 -18.47
CA GLY A 236 8.27 -13.69 -17.25
C GLY A 236 7.54 -14.88 -16.63
N LEU A 237 6.21 -14.84 -16.54
CA LEU A 237 5.40 -15.95 -16.04
C LEU A 237 5.59 -17.20 -16.89
N ALA A 238 5.50 -17.10 -18.21
CA ALA A 238 5.68 -18.26 -19.10
C ALA A 238 7.09 -18.87 -18.94
N ARG A 239 8.12 -18.04 -18.82
CA ARG A 239 9.50 -18.47 -18.61
C ARG A 239 9.67 -19.21 -17.28
N HIS A 240 9.24 -18.61 -16.16
CA HIS A 240 9.33 -19.24 -14.84
C HIS A 240 8.49 -20.52 -14.77
N LEU A 241 7.29 -20.49 -15.33
CA LEU A 241 6.42 -21.66 -15.37
C LEU A 241 7.04 -22.79 -16.19
N ALA A 242 7.76 -22.52 -17.27
CA ALA A 242 8.41 -23.57 -18.07
C ALA A 242 9.74 -24.06 -17.48
N GLN A 243 10.55 -23.17 -16.89
CA GLN A 243 11.98 -23.43 -16.65
C GLN A 243 12.35 -23.62 -15.17
N ASP A 244 11.60 -23.05 -14.23
CA ASP A 244 12.00 -23.10 -12.82
C ASP A 244 11.92 -24.53 -12.28
N THR A 245 12.97 -24.95 -11.58
CA THR A 245 13.09 -26.32 -11.03
C THR A 245 12.89 -26.39 -9.52
N ASP A 246 13.00 -25.25 -8.82
CA ASP A 246 12.76 -25.16 -7.39
C ASP A 246 11.38 -25.70 -7.02
N ALA A 247 11.25 -26.31 -5.84
CA ALA A 247 9.95 -26.74 -5.33
C ALA A 247 9.03 -25.52 -5.14
N PRO A 248 7.76 -25.57 -5.60
CA PRO A 248 6.85 -24.43 -5.50
C PRO A 248 6.73 -23.87 -4.08
N GLU A 249 6.62 -24.74 -3.08
CA GLU A 249 6.53 -24.37 -1.66
C GLU A 249 7.75 -23.56 -1.18
N GLN A 250 8.95 -23.93 -1.64
CA GLN A 250 10.19 -23.25 -1.27
C GLN A 250 10.26 -21.86 -1.91
N ALA A 251 9.91 -21.76 -3.20
CA ALA A 251 9.87 -20.49 -3.92
C ALA A 251 8.85 -19.53 -3.29
N LEU A 252 7.67 -20.03 -2.93
CA LEU A 252 6.63 -19.23 -2.26
C LEU A 252 7.08 -18.75 -0.87
N ALA A 253 7.63 -19.65 -0.05
CA ALA A 253 8.13 -19.29 1.27
C ALA A 253 9.24 -18.22 1.20
N GLU A 254 10.13 -18.30 0.21
CA GLU A 254 11.17 -17.28 -0.03
C GLU A 254 10.55 -15.92 -0.37
N LEU A 255 9.59 -15.92 -1.31
CA LEU A 255 8.92 -14.72 -1.83
C LEU A 255 7.92 -14.10 -0.85
N GLU A 256 7.50 -14.85 0.17
CA GLU A 256 6.65 -14.40 1.28
C GLU A 256 7.44 -13.92 2.51
N SER A 257 8.71 -14.27 2.58
CA SER A 257 9.59 -13.82 3.66
C SER A 257 9.96 -12.33 3.53
N VAL A 258 10.15 -11.65 4.66
CA VAL A 258 10.58 -10.25 4.72
C VAL A 258 11.64 -10.11 5.81
N LYS A 259 12.74 -9.39 5.53
CA LYS A 259 13.82 -9.23 6.52
C LYS A 259 13.27 -8.53 7.76
N ARG A 260 13.40 -9.18 8.94
CA ARG A 260 13.02 -8.56 10.21
C ARG A 260 13.98 -7.41 10.52
N LYS A 261 13.44 -6.22 10.82
CA LYS A 261 14.25 -5.08 11.29
C LYS A 261 14.83 -5.41 12.67
N SER A 262 16.07 -5.00 12.95
CA SER A 262 16.64 -5.08 14.31
C SER A 262 15.69 -4.40 15.29
N ARG A 263 15.36 -5.10 16.38
CA ARG A 263 14.33 -4.69 17.35
C ARG A 263 14.85 -3.75 18.43
N PHE A 264 16.15 -3.44 18.45
CA PHE A 264 16.73 -2.65 19.54
C PHE A 264 16.56 -1.14 19.29
N PRO A 265 15.83 -0.42 20.17
CA PRO A 265 15.55 1.01 20.03
C PRO A 265 16.74 1.84 20.54
N TRP A 266 17.86 1.77 19.82
CA TRP A 266 19.13 2.36 20.27
C TRP A 266 19.02 3.87 20.49
N MET A 267 18.29 4.58 19.62
CA MET A 267 18.09 6.03 19.74
C MET A 267 17.32 6.40 21.00
N GLU A 268 16.19 5.73 21.23
CA GLU A 268 15.32 5.95 22.38
C GLU A 268 16.04 5.58 23.68
N THR A 269 16.86 4.54 23.65
CA THR A 269 17.69 4.14 24.80
C THR A 269 18.74 5.21 25.12
N ILE A 270 19.44 5.75 24.13
CA ILE A 270 20.45 6.81 24.33
C ILE A 270 19.80 8.09 24.87
N ILE A 271 18.68 8.52 24.26
CA ILE A 271 17.98 9.74 24.69
C ILE A 271 17.40 9.54 26.10
N GLY A 272 16.79 8.40 26.37
CA GLY A 272 16.28 8.07 27.70
C GLY A 272 17.36 8.04 28.77
N ALA A 273 18.52 7.42 28.48
CA ALA A 273 19.66 7.41 29.38
C ALA A 273 20.21 8.83 29.64
N PHE A 274 20.28 9.66 28.60
CA PHE A 274 20.71 11.06 28.72
C PHE A 274 19.76 11.87 29.61
N LEU A 275 18.44 11.74 29.41
CA LEU A 275 17.44 12.46 30.21
C LEU A 275 17.43 12.02 31.67
N LEU A 276 17.33 10.70 31.90
CA LEU A 276 17.33 10.15 33.25
C LEU A 276 18.66 10.43 33.98
N GLY A 277 19.78 10.33 33.27
CA GLY A 277 21.10 10.67 33.79
C GLY A 277 21.24 12.15 34.14
N GLY A 278 20.75 13.04 33.28
CA GLY A 278 20.76 14.49 33.53
C GLY A 278 19.94 14.87 34.76
N PHE A 279 18.74 14.31 34.92
CA PHE A 279 17.94 14.53 36.13
C PHE A 279 18.61 13.96 37.38
N ALA A 280 19.10 12.72 37.34
CA ALA A 280 19.78 12.09 38.46
C ALA A 280 21.02 12.89 38.92
N TRP A 281 21.82 13.38 37.96
CA TRP A 281 22.95 14.26 38.24
C TRP A 281 22.50 15.57 38.88
N GLY A 282 21.40 16.17 38.40
CA GLY A 282 20.85 17.40 38.96
C GLY A 282 20.49 17.26 40.44
N PHE A 283 19.84 16.15 40.81
CA PHE A 283 19.55 15.83 42.21
C PHE A 283 20.80 15.54 43.03
N TRP A 284 21.79 14.83 42.46
CA TRP A 284 23.00 14.46 43.17
C TRP A 284 23.91 15.65 43.48
N ARG A 285 24.12 16.56 42.51
CA ARG A 285 25.06 17.68 42.64
C ARG A 285 24.40 18.96 43.15
N GLY A 286 23.17 19.24 42.72
CA GLY A 286 22.46 20.49 43.02
C GLY A 286 21.29 20.35 43.99
N GLY A 287 21.05 19.14 44.52
CA GLY A 287 19.97 18.88 45.46
C GLY A 287 18.57 18.94 44.83
N VAL A 288 17.54 19.01 45.68
CA VAL A 288 16.13 18.99 45.25
C VAL A 288 15.77 20.22 44.41
N ASP A 289 16.36 21.37 44.70
CA ASP A 289 16.04 22.62 43.99
C ASP A 289 16.46 22.54 42.52
N VAL A 290 17.72 22.17 42.24
CA VAL A 290 18.23 22.06 40.86
C VAL A 290 17.58 20.87 40.12
N GLY A 291 17.45 19.72 40.78
CA GLY A 291 16.83 18.54 40.17
C GLY A 291 15.37 18.76 39.77
N SER A 292 14.57 19.39 40.65
CA SER A 292 13.17 19.71 40.36
C SER A 292 13.04 20.79 39.28
N GLU A 293 13.91 21.80 39.28
CA GLU A 293 13.90 22.84 38.25
C GLU A 293 14.19 22.26 36.86
N LEU A 294 15.14 21.33 36.73
CA LEU A 294 15.43 20.66 35.46
C LEU A 294 14.22 19.87 34.94
N ILE A 295 13.50 19.16 35.82
CA ILE A 295 12.28 18.43 35.45
C ILE A 295 11.19 19.40 35.01
N VAL A 296 10.93 20.46 35.79
CA VAL A 296 9.89 21.45 35.45
C VAL A 296 10.20 22.14 34.13
N GLN A 297 11.45 22.54 33.90
CA GLN A 297 11.86 23.14 32.64
C GLN A 297 11.68 22.18 31.45
N TRP A 298 12.04 20.90 31.63
CA TRP A 298 11.83 19.89 30.60
C TRP A 298 10.35 19.71 30.27
N VAL A 299 9.51 19.56 31.29
CA VAL A 299 8.06 19.37 31.14
C VAL A 299 7.44 20.59 30.48
N LEU A 300 7.78 21.81 30.90
CA LEU A 300 7.22 23.02 30.33
C LEU A 300 7.71 23.26 28.89
N ALA A 301 9.00 23.07 28.61
CA ALA A 301 9.55 23.27 27.27
C ALA A 301 8.91 22.32 26.25
N THR A 302 8.78 21.03 26.60
CA THR A 302 8.19 20.02 25.71
C THR A 302 6.66 20.09 25.69
N GLY A 303 6.03 20.15 26.85
CA GLY A 303 4.58 20.16 27.04
C GLY A 303 3.91 21.38 26.41
N VAL A 304 4.39 22.60 26.70
CA VAL A 304 3.77 23.83 26.19
C VAL A 304 3.90 23.92 24.67
N LEU A 305 5.08 23.60 24.11
CA LEU A 305 5.27 23.66 22.66
C LEU A 305 4.49 22.57 21.93
N GLY A 306 4.38 21.36 22.49
CA GLY A 306 3.50 20.31 21.96
C GLY A 306 2.03 20.71 21.98
N ALA A 307 1.56 21.23 23.12
CA ALA A 307 0.19 21.74 23.27
C ALA A 307 -0.11 22.90 22.30
N LEU A 308 0.85 23.82 22.11
CA LEU A 308 0.74 24.92 21.15
C LEU A 308 0.62 24.38 19.72
N GLY A 309 1.43 23.38 19.35
CA GLY A 309 1.31 22.70 18.05
C GLY A 309 -0.09 22.12 17.83
N CYS A 310 -0.65 21.42 18.82
CA CYS A 310 -2.02 20.90 18.78
C CYS A 310 -3.06 22.03 18.68
N ALA A 311 -2.85 23.14 19.39
CA ALA A 311 -3.76 24.29 19.37
C ALA A 311 -3.78 24.97 17.99
N ILE A 312 -2.61 25.15 17.36
CA ILE A 312 -2.48 25.69 15.99
C ILE A 312 -3.21 24.78 14.98
N ALA A 313 -3.14 23.45 15.18
CA ALA A 313 -3.87 22.50 14.36
C ALA A 313 -5.41 22.56 14.54
N GLY A 314 -5.93 23.38 15.46
CA GLY A 314 -7.36 23.44 15.78
C GLY A 314 -7.86 22.19 16.52
N GLY A 315 -6.96 21.51 17.25
CA GLY A 315 -7.29 20.32 18.03
C GLY A 315 -8.28 20.59 19.14
N HIS A 316 -9.02 19.56 19.52
CA HIS A 316 -9.93 19.58 20.66
C HIS A 316 -9.16 19.86 21.97
N PRO A 317 -9.77 20.55 22.97
CA PRO A 317 -9.09 20.83 24.24
C PRO A 317 -8.49 19.59 24.94
N LEU A 318 -9.15 18.44 24.83
CA LEU A 318 -8.62 17.16 25.34
C LEU A 318 -7.40 16.67 24.56
N SER A 319 -7.33 16.93 23.25
CA SER A 319 -6.16 16.63 22.41
C SER A 319 -4.98 17.52 22.81
N ILE A 320 -5.23 18.80 23.11
CA ILE A 320 -4.22 19.76 23.60
C ILE A 320 -3.68 19.31 24.96
N LEU A 321 -4.55 18.89 25.87
CA LEU A 321 -4.15 18.36 27.18
C LEU A 321 -3.33 17.07 27.02
N ALA A 322 -3.77 16.17 26.13
CA ALA A 322 -3.07 14.93 25.84
C ALA A 322 -1.68 15.20 25.23
N ALA A 323 -1.56 16.18 24.34
CA ALA A 323 -0.28 16.66 23.82
C ALA A 323 0.64 17.13 24.95
N PHE A 324 0.15 18.01 25.84
CA PHE A 324 0.92 18.54 26.98
C PHE A 324 1.49 17.43 27.86
N ILE A 325 0.67 16.41 28.19
CA ILE A 325 1.06 15.30 29.07
C ILE A 325 2.04 14.34 28.37
N ALA A 326 1.84 14.07 27.07
CA ALA A 326 2.64 13.10 26.33
C ALA A 326 3.98 13.65 25.83
N SER A 327 4.08 14.96 25.59
CA SER A 327 5.30 15.60 25.05
C SER A 327 6.58 15.36 25.89
N PRO A 328 6.57 15.48 27.23
CA PRO A 328 7.76 15.20 28.04
C PRO A 328 8.20 13.73 28.01
N LEU A 329 7.28 12.82 27.72
CA LEU A 329 7.49 11.37 27.69
C LEU A 329 7.86 10.85 26.30
N THR A 330 7.58 11.64 25.26
CA THR A 330 7.81 11.30 23.84
C THR A 330 9.21 10.76 23.57
N PRO A 331 10.30 11.34 24.10
CA PRO A 331 11.65 10.87 23.76
C PRO A 331 12.02 9.54 24.42
N LEU A 332 11.23 9.08 25.39
CA LEU A 332 11.48 7.84 26.12
C LEU A 332 10.87 6.63 25.41
N HIS A 333 9.80 6.83 24.63
CA HIS A 333 9.15 5.72 23.93
C HIS A 333 8.30 6.20 22.74
N PRO A 334 8.43 5.60 21.53
CA PRO A 334 7.68 6.03 20.34
C PRO A 334 6.16 5.96 20.49
N ALA A 335 5.65 4.98 21.26
CA ALA A 335 4.20 4.88 21.52
C ALA A 335 3.64 6.02 22.39
N LEU A 336 4.51 6.76 23.10
CA LEU A 336 4.14 7.93 23.89
C LEU A 336 4.38 9.24 23.12
N ALA A 337 4.65 9.16 21.81
CA ALA A 337 4.81 10.33 20.98
C ALA A 337 3.56 11.22 21.05
N SER A 338 3.76 12.47 21.47
CA SER A 338 2.70 13.45 21.71
C SER A 338 1.79 13.67 20.52
N GLY A 339 2.33 13.70 19.30
CA GLY A 339 1.54 13.77 18.08
C GLY A 339 0.63 12.56 17.92
N THR A 340 1.12 11.35 18.20
CA THR A 340 0.31 10.12 18.12
C THR A 340 -0.80 10.13 19.17
N VAL A 341 -0.46 10.45 20.42
CA VAL A 341 -1.42 10.48 21.53
C VAL A 341 -2.49 11.56 21.28
N SER A 342 -2.08 12.78 20.93
CA SER A 342 -3.00 13.88 20.62
C SER A 342 -3.89 13.58 19.41
N ALA A 343 -3.33 13.05 18.33
CA ALA A 343 -4.10 12.70 17.14
C ALA A 343 -5.07 11.54 17.38
N LEU A 344 -4.71 10.57 18.23
CA LEU A 344 -5.61 9.49 18.61
C LEU A 344 -6.80 10.01 19.44
N VAL A 345 -6.55 10.93 20.36
CA VAL A 345 -7.61 11.61 21.13
C VAL A 345 -8.49 12.43 20.18
N GLU A 346 -7.91 13.19 19.25
CA GLU A 346 -8.64 13.95 18.24
C GLU A 346 -9.52 13.05 17.37
N ALA A 347 -8.95 11.97 16.84
CA ALA A 347 -9.67 11.01 16.00
C ALA A 347 -10.76 10.26 16.76
N SER A 348 -10.61 10.09 18.08
CA SER A 348 -11.64 9.45 18.91
C SER A 348 -12.83 10.38 19.19
N LEU A 349 -12.55 11.67 19.39
CA LEU A 349 -13.57 12.69 19.72
C LEU A 349 -14.25 13.26 18.46
N ARG A 350 -13.47 13.54 17.42
CA ARG A 350 -13.91 14.04 16.13
C ARG A 350 -13.63 13.00 15.05
N LYS A 351 -14.34 11.87 15.16
CA LYS A 351 -14.20 10.71 14.26
C LYS A 351 -14.16 11.12 12.79
N PRO A 352 -13.07 10.83 12.06
CA PRO A 352 -13.02 10.97 10.62
C PRO A 352 -14.01 10.00 9.98
N THR A 353 -14.69 10.45 8.93
CA THR A 353 -15.67 9.66 8.19
C THR A 353 -15.09 9.19 6.86
N TYR A 354 -15.71 8.19 6.23
CA TYR A 354 -15.33 7.76 4.88
C TYR A 354 -15.41 8.92 3.87
N ALA A 355 -16.42 9.79 3.99
CA ALA A 355 -16.55 10.98 3.14
C ALA A 355 -15.36 11.95 3.30
N ASP A 356 -14.86 12.14 4.54
CA ASP A 356 -13.67 12.97 4.77
C ASP A 356 -12.43 12.39 4.06
N PHE A 357 -12.28 11.06 4.01
CA PHE A 357 -11.17 10.44 3.27
C PHE A 357 -11.30 10.61 1.76
N MET A 358 -12.51 10.45 1.22
CA MET A 358 -12.74 10.62 -0.21
C MET A 358 -12.51 12.06 -0.68
N ALA A 359 -12.90 13.04 0.13
CA ALA A 359 -12.68 14.45 -0.13
C ALA A 359 -11.27 14.94 0.24
N LEU A 360 -10.40 14.07 0.79
CA LEU A 360 -9.12 14.48 1.36
C LEU A 360 -8.21 15.16 0.33
N ARG A 361 -8.10 14.60 -0.87
CA ARG A 361 -7.26 15.16 -1.94
C ARG A 361 -7.69 16.59 -2.25
N ASP A 362 -8.97 16.77 -2.58
CA ASP A 362 -9.54 18.06 -2.99
C ASP A 362 -9.48 19.08 -1.84
N ASP A 363 -9.76 18.66 -0.61
CA ASP A 363 -9.68 19.54 0.55
C ASP A 363 -8.22 19.96 0.85
N VAL A 364 -7.23 19.08 0.68
CA VAL A 364 -5.81 19.36 0.99
C VAL A 364 -5.15 20.30 -0.01
N GLN A 365 -5.71 20.45 -1.22
CA GLN A 365 -5.27 21.46 -2.20
C GLN A 365 -5.49 22.90 -1.72
N HIS A 366 -6.31 23.11 -0.70
CA HIS A 366 -6.59 24.43 -0.14
C HIS A 366 -6.19 24.53 1.33
N LEU A 367 -5.56 25.64 1.73
CA LEU A 367 -5.15 25.88 3.12
C LEU A 367 -6.31 25.71 4.12
N LYS A 368 -7.52 26.14 3.75
CA LYS A 368 -8.71 26.02 4.61
C LYS A 368 -9.18 24.56 4.76
N GLY A 369 -8.97 23.71 3.75
CA GLY A 369 -9.42 22.32 3.79
C GLY A 369 -8.62 21.48 4.78
N TRP A 370 -7.34 21.80 5.02
CA TRP A 370 -6.54 21.21 6.10
C TRP A 370 -7.19 21.34 7.49
N TRP A 371 -7.84 22.46 7.77
CA TRP A 371 -8.54 22.69 9.04
C TRP A 371 -10.01 22.30 8.99
N ARG A 372 -10.60 22.03 7.81
CA ARG A 372 -12.03 21.66 7.67
C ARG A 372 -12.23 20.15 7.68
N ASN A 373 -11.43 19.45 6.88
CA ASN A 373 -11.47 18.00 6.72
C ASN A 373 -10.97 17.31 7.99
N ARG A 374 -11.72 16.33 8.50
CA ARG A 374 -11.39 15.68 9.79
C ARG A 374 -10.13 14.82 9.71
N VAL A 375 -9.87 14.20 8.56
CA VAL A 375 -8.67 13.42 8.31
C VAL A 375 -7.45 14.35 8.25
N ALA A 376 -7.53 15.40 7.43
CA ALA A 376 -6.44 16.37 7.29
C ALA A 376 -6.12 17.05 8.63
N ARG A 377 -7.14 17.42 9.42
CA ARG A 377 -6.97 18.02 10.75
C ARG A 377 -6.28 17.06 11.73
N THR A 378 -6.62 15.77 11.69
CA THR A 378 -5.98 14.75 12.54
C THR A 378 -4.50 14.62 12.19
N LEU A 379 -4.16 14.60 10.90
CA LEU A 379 -2.77 14.59 10.43
C LEU A 379 -2.04 15.88 10.83
N LEU A 380 -2.67 17.03 10.65
CA LEU A 380 -2.13 18.32 11.04
C LEU A 380 -1.84 18.38 12.55
N ASN A 381 -2.76 17.86 13.38
CA ASN A 381 -2.55 17.73 14.81
C ASN A 381 -1.33 16.84 15.11
N PHE A 382 -1.22 15.68 14.48
CA PHE A 382 -0.06 14.82 14.63
C PHE A 382 1.25 15.55 14.31
N PHE A 383 1.34 16.20 13.14
CA PHE A 383 2.57 16.83 12.67
C PHE A 383 2.94 18.07 13.50
N LEU A 384 2.01 19.00 13.74
CA LEU A 384 2.30 20.22 14.48
C LEU A 384 2.61 19.96 15.95
N THR A 385 1.92 19.00 16.58
CA THR A 385 2.22 18.58 17.96
C THR A 385 3.61 17.94 18.05
N SER A 386 3.94 17.06 17.09
CA SER A 386 5.27 16.42 17.03
C SER A 386 6.37 17.44 16.80
N LEU A 387 6.13 18.41 15.91
CA LEU A 387 7.07 19.51 15.64
C LEU A 387 7.31 20.37 16.88
N GLY A 388 6.23 20.82 17.54
CA GLY A 388 6.33 21.59 18.78
C GLY A 388 7.11 20.83 19.85
N THR A 389 6.83 19.53 20.00
CA THR A 389 7.55 18.66 20.94
C THR A 389 9.02 18.53 20.57
N ALA A 390 9.35 18.35 19.29
CA ALA A 390 10.73 18.26 18.82
C ALA A 390 11.54 19.54 19.11
N ILE A 391 10.93 20.72 18.90
CA ILE A 391 11.54 22.01 19.28
C ILE A 391 11.74 22.06 20.80
N GLY A 392 10.76 21.60 21.58
CA GLY A 392 10.87 21.51 23.04
C GLY A 392 11.97 20.57 23.52
N VAL A 393 12.14 19.43 22.88
CA VAL A 393 13.21 18.47 23.17
C VAL A 393 14.57 19.08 22.90
N TRP A 394 14.73 19.75 21.76
CA TRP A 394 16.00 20.38 21.38
C TRP A 394 16.36 21.52 22.34
N THR A 395 15.41 22.43 22.60
CA THR A 395 15.62 23.57 23.50
C THR A 395 15.78 23.15 24.96
N GLY A 396 14.99 22.19 25.44
CA GLY A 396 15.10 21.63 26.78
C GLY A 396 16.39 20.85 26.99
N GLY A 397 16.79 20.03 26.01
CA GLY A 397 18.04 19.27 26.04
C GLY A 397 19.28 20.18 26.02
N ALA A 398 19.27 21.23 25.18
CA ALA A 398 20.35 22.21 25.13
C ALA A 398 20.51 22.97 26.46
N ARG A 399 19.41 23.36 27.11
CA ARG A 399 19.44 23.99 28.44
C ARG A 399 19.92 23.04 29.53
N MET A 400 19.51 21.78 29.49
CA MET A 400 20.00 20.77 30.43
C MET A 400 21.50 20.54 30.26
N LEU A 401 22.01 20.47 29.03
CA LEU A 401 23.45 20.42 28.75
C LEU A 401 24.18 21.65 29.28
N ALA A 402 23.65 22.86 29.04
CA ALA A 402 24.27 24.09 29.51
C ALA A 402 24.43 24.14 31.04
N ARG A 403 23.50 23.53 31.79
CA ARG A 403 23.57 23.42 33.27
C ARG A 403 24.40 22.24 33.77
N LEU A 404 24.62 21.23 32.93
CA LEU A 404 25.48 20.09 33.26
C LEU A 404 26.96 20.42 33.11
N PHE A 405 27.29 21.29 32.15
CA PHE A 405 28.66 21.62 31.74
C PHE A 405 29.09 23.07 32.00
N GLY A 406 28.17 23.95 32.40
CA GLY A 406 28.44 25.29 32.93
C GLY A 406 28.14 25.33 34.42
#